data_AF-A0A7U4QPU1-F1
#
_entry.id   AF-A0A7U4QPU1-F1
#
_cell.length_a   1.000
_cell.length_b   1.000
_cell.length_c   1.000
_cell.angle_alpha   90.00
_cell.angle_beta   90.00
_cell.angle_gamma   90.00
#
_symmetry.space_group_name_H-M   'P 1'
#
loop_
_entity.id
_entity.type
_entity.pdbx_description
1 polymer ?
#
loop_
_entity_poly.entity_id
_entity_poly.type
_entity_poly.pdbx_seq_one_letter_code
_entity_poly.pdbx_strand_id
1 'polypeptide(L)'
;MIVVLLTLAIIGYKILQPKNFTSNPIPNIANDTSTGVAFTSDDLDDITPTYVDSDPNSTSTSAVSPVLTSQPAAPSFSCDGRKHCSQMTSCAEATYFTNNCLDTKMDGNNDGIPCEKQWCN
;
A
#
# COMPACT_ATOMS: atom_id res chain seq x y z
N MET A 1 -42.00 28.42 18.42
CA MET A 1 -41.56 27.02 18.19
C MET A 1 -40.34 26.92 17.28
N ILE A 2 -40.31 27.57 16.10
CA ILE A 2 -39.19 27.44 15.14
C ILE A 2 -37.83 27.87 15.73
N VAL A 3 -37.79 28.95 16.52
CA VAL A 3 -36.55 29.44 17.15
C VAL A 3 -35.98 28.44 18.17
N VAL A 4 -36.84 27.70 18.87
CA VAL A 4 -36.43 26.66 19.85
C VAL A 4 -35.83 25.44 19.15
N LEU A 5 -36.34 25.09 17.95
CA LEU A 5 -35.79 23.99 17.16
C LEU A 5 -34.40 24.34 16.61
N LEU A 6 -34.20 25.59 16.16
CA LEU A 6 -32.90 26.05 15.66
C LEU A 6 -31.84 26.10 16.75
N THR A 7 -32.18 26.53 17.97
CA THR A 7 -31.21 26.56 19.08
C THR A 7 -30.82 25.15 19.51
N LEU A 8 -31.78 24.21 19.59
CA LEU A 8 -31.49 22.81 19.91
C LEU A 8 -30.63 22.12 18.83
N ALA A 9 -30.87 22.42 17.55
CA ALA A 9 -30.07 21.90 16.45
C ALA A 9 -28.61 22.38 16.49
N ILE A 10 -28.36 23.66 16.81
CA ILE A 10 -27.00 24.22 16.92
C ILE A 10 -26.25 23.62 18.13
N ILE A 11 -26.93 23.46 19.27
CA ILE A 11 -26.36 22.84 20.47
C ILE A 11 -26.03 21.37 20.19
N GLY A 12 -26.93 20.62 19.52
CA GLY A 12 -26.70 19.23 19.13
C GLY A 12 -25.54 19.06 18.14
N TYR A 13 -25.40 19.97 17.16
CA TYR A 13 -24.32 19.92 16.17
C TYR A 13 -22.92 20.13 16.79
N LYS A 14 -22.81 20.91 17.87
CA LYS A 14 -21.54 21.07 18.63
C LYS A 14 -21.13 19.81 19.40
N ILE A 15 -22.10 19.01 19.86
CA ILE A 15 -21.83 17.76 20.60
C ILE A 15 -21.37 16.64 19.64
N LEU A 16 -21.71 16.75 18.35
CA LEU A 16 -21.33 15.78 17.31
C LEU A 16 -20.00 16.08 16.61
N GLN A 17 -19.19 17.03 17.10
CA GLN A 17 -17.87 17.21 16.53
C GLN A 17 -17.01 15.95 16.78
N PRO A 18 -16.46 15.30 15.73
CA PRO A 18 -15.61 14.14 15.89
C PRO A 18 -14.40 14.54 16.74
N LYS A 19 -14.16 13.79 17.80
CA LYS A 19 -13.01 13.98 18.69
C LYS A 19 -11.75 14.03 17.83
N ASN A 20 -11.01 15.14 17.90
CA ASN A 20 -9.70 15.28 17.26
C ASN A 20 -8.83 14.11 17.73
N PHE A 21 -8.63 13.12 16.86
CA PHE A 21 -7.81 11.96 17.16
C PHE A 21 -6.38 12.46 17.24
N THR A 22 -5.88 12.51 18.48
CA THR A 22 -4.48 12.80 18.77
C THR A 22 -3.67 11.69 18.11
N SER A 23 -2.98 12.03 17.03
CA SER A 23 -2.04 11.13 16.37
C SER A 23 -0.94 10.77 17.36
N ASN A 24 -0.93 9.52 17.84
CA ASN A 24 0.24 9.00 18.52
C ASN A 24 1.39 8.88 17.49
N PRO A 25 2.62 9.29 17.83
CA PRO A 25 3.78 9.05 16.99
C PRO A 25 4.07 7.55 16.91
N ILE A 26 4.20 7.04 15.68
CA ILE A 26 4.63 5.67 15.39
C ILE A 26 6.09 5.53 15.88
N PRO A 27 6.46 4.51 16.67
CA PRO A 27 7.85 4.23 16.97
C PRO A 27 8.58 3.84 15.68
N ASN A 28 9.67 4.56 15.39
CA ASN A 28 10.53 4.31 14.24
C ASN A 28 11.02 2.85 14.25
N ILE A 29 10.60 2.07 13.26
CA ILE A 29 11.32 0.88 12.87
C ILE A 29 12.48 1.37 12.01
N ALA A 30 13.66 1.40 12.64
CA ALA A 30 14.91 1.40 11.90
C ALA A 30 14.93 0.10 11.07
N ASN A 31 14.84 0.23 9.75
CA ASN A 31 15.24 -0.85 8.86
C ASN A 31 16.63 -0.51 8.32
N ASP A 32 17.47 -1.53 8.37
CA ASP A 32 18.91 -1.49 8.35
C ASP A 32 19.50 -0.93 7.06
N THR A 33 20.53 -0.10 7.26
CA THR A 33 21.81 -0.10 6.55
C THR A 33 21.89 -1.03 5.34
N SER A 34 21.40 -0.56 4.18
CA SER A 34 21.97 -0.98 2.90
C SER A 34 23.27 -0.20 2.73
N THR A 35 24.34 -0.82 3.21
CA THR A 35 25.72 -0.44 2.97
C THR A 35 25.91 -0.17 1.49
N GLY A 36 26.32 1.05 1.15
CA GLY A 36 26.70 1.40 -0.21
C GLY A 36 27.82 0.49 -0.69
N VAL A 37 27.53 -0.29 -1.73
CA VAL A 37 28.53 -0.85 -2.62
C VAL A 37 28.24 -0.29 -4.01
N ALA A 38 29.08 0.67 -4.40
CA ALA A 38 29.13 1.17 -5.76
C ALA A 38 29.49 0.00 -6.68
N PHE A 39 28.53 -0.44 -7.48
CA PHE A 39 28.74 -1.44 -8.53
C PHE A 39 29.48 -0.74 -9.68
N THR A 40 30.80 -0.90 -9.74
CA THR A 40 31.59 -0.57 -10.93
C THR A 40 31.47 -1.72 -11.93
N SER A 41 31.23 -1.41 -13.20
CA SER A 41 30.97 -2.38 -14.28
C SER A 41 32.21 -3.14 -14.80
N ASP A 42 33.27 -3.24 -14.01
CA ASP A 42 34.57 -3.79 -14.43
C ASP A 42 34.91 -5.18 -13.81
N ASP A 43 33.97 -5.85 -13.14
CA ASP A 43 34.20 -7.13 -12.44
C ASP A 43 33.41 -8.31 -13.08
N LEU A 44 33.39 -8.39 -14.42
CA LEU A 44 32.65 -9.43 -15.18
C LEU A 44 33.55 -10.57 -15.73
N ASP A 45 34.85 -10.59 -15.44
CA ASP A 45 35.77 -11.56 -16.05
C ASP A 45 36.28 -12.68 -15.12
N ASP A 46 35.80 -12.79 -13.87
CA ASP A 46 36.21 -13.87 -12.94
C ASP A 46 35.04 -14.64 -12.32
N ILE A 47 34.15 -15.17 -13.17
CA ILE A 47 33.27 -16.27 -12.74
C ILE A 47 33.38 -17.41 -13.76
N THR A 48 34.24 -18.39 -13.48
CA THR A 48 34.16 -19.72 -14.11
C THR A 48 33.04 -20.53 -13.44
N PRO A 49 31.95 -20.90 -14.13
CA PRO A 49 31.03 -21.92 -13.64
C PRO A 49 31.44 -23.26 -14.23
N THR A 50 32.38 -23.95 -13.57
CA THR A 50 32.50 -25.40 -13.70
C THR A 50 31.44 -26.06 -12.82
N TYR A 51 30.23 -26.19 -13.37
CA TYR A 51 29.30 -27.19 -12.88
C TYR A 51 28.71 -27.97 -14.05
N VAL A 52 29.38 -29.08 -14.34
CA VAL A 52 28.79 -30.19 -15.07
C VAL A 52 27.97 -30.99 -14.07
N ASP A 53 26.66 -31.07 -14.28
CA ASP A 53 25.89 -32.21 -13.78
C ASP A 53 25.11 -32.80 -14.95
N SER A 54 25.47 -34.04 -15.24
CA SER A 54 24.85 -34.85 -16.26
C SER A 54 24.00 -35.88 -15.53
N ASP A 55 22.72 -35.56 -15.32
CA ASP A 55 21.74 -36.54 -14.88
C ASP A 55 20.92 -37.02 -16.10
N PRO A 56 21.12 -38.26 -16.59
CA PRO A 56 20.34 -38.83 -17.67
C PRO A 56 19.20 -39.68 -17.10
N ASN A 57 18.30 -39.12 -16.30
CA ASN A 57 17.03 -39.80 -15.99
C ASN A 57 15.97 -38.84 -15.46
N SER A 58 15.20 -38.23 -16.37
CA SER A 58 13.86 -37.75 -16.03
C SER A 58 12.96 -37.89 -17.25
N THR A 59 12.54 -39.13 -17.49
CA THR A 59 11.42 -39.43 -18.37
C THR A 59 10.11 -39.10 -17.66
N SER A 60 9.52 -37.98 -18.08
CA SER A 60 8.09 -37.70 -18.25
C SER A 60 7.07 -38.50 -17.43
N THR A 61 6.33 -37.81 -16.56
CA THR A 61 4.89 -38.11 -16.42
C THR A 61 4.13 -36.79 -16.35
N SER A 62 3.44 -36.49 -17.46
CA SER A 62 2.38 -35.50 -17.52
C SER A 62 1.29 -35.85 -16.52
N ALA A 63 1.29 -35.18 -15.38
CA ALA A 63 0.09 -34.93 -14.61
C ALA A 63 -0.11 -33.42 -14.62
N VAL A 64 -0.75 -32.91 -15.68
CA VAL A 64 -1.32 -31.56 -15.68
C VAL A 64 -2.50 -31.55 -14.71
N SER A 65 -2.21 -31.53 -13.41
CA SER A 65 -3.13 -30.88 -12.48
C SER A 65 -3.29 -29.45 -12.99
N PRO A 66 -4.52 -28.91 -13.10
CA PRO A 66 -4.64 -27.48 -13.20
C PRO A 66 -3.99 -26.94 -11.93
N VAL A 67 -2.81 -26.35 -12.06
CA VAL A 67 -2.36 -25.33 -11.13
C VAL A 67 -3.48 -24.32 -11.23
N LEU A 68 -4.45 -24.43 -10.31
CA LEU A 68 -5.22 -23.28 -9.88
C LEU A 68 -4.13 -22.34 -9.41
N THR A 69 -3.67 -21.49 -10.32
CA THR A 69 -3.03 -20.26 -9.97
C THR A 69 -3.98 -19.67 -8.95
N SER A 70 -3.62 -19.76 -7.68
CA SER A 70 -4.30 -19.05 -6.61
C SER A 70 -4.04 -17.60 -6.95
N GLN A 71 -4.85 -17.07 -7.85
CA GLN A 71 -4.86 -15.68 -8.21
C GLN A 71 -4.99 -14.97 -6.86
N PRO A 72 -4.00 -14.14 -6.48
CA PRO A 72 -4.05 -13.45 -5.22
C PRO A 72 -5.44 -12.84 -5.13
N ALA A 73 -6.20 -13.23 -4.09
CA ALA A 73 -7.55 -12.74 -3.91
C ALA A 73 -7.46 -11.21 -4.00
N ALA A 74 -8.24 -10.62 -4.91
CA ALA A 74 -8.18 -9.18 -5.12
C ALA A 74 -8.42 -8.51 -3.76
N PRO A 75 -7.53 -7.59 -3.33
CA PRO A 75 -7.67 -6.97 -2.03
C PRO A 75 -9.00 -6.21 -1.96
N SER A 76 -9.83 -6.57 -0.99
CA SER A 76 -11.10 -5.87 -0.73
C SER A 76 -10.81 -4.62 0.10
N PHE A 77 -10.95 -3.45 -0.51
CA PHE A 77 -10.79 -2.16 0.16
C PHE A 77 -12.14 -1.66 0.67
N SER A 78 -12.12 -0.86 1.74
CA SER A 78 -13.33 -0.29 2.33
C SER A 78 -13.02 1.05 2.97
N CYS A 79 -13.96 2.00 2.87
CA CYS A 79 -13.81 3.32 3.46
C CYS A 79 -13.94 3.23 4.99
N ASP A 80 -12.81 3.35 5.67
CA ASP A 80 -12.69 3.31 7.14
C ASP A 80 -12.36 4.69 7.75
N GLY A 81 -12.36 5.74 6.93
CA GLY A 81 -12.11 7.12 7.35
C GLY A 81 -10.64 7.54 7.26
N ARG A 82 -9.76 6.72 6.68
CA ARG A 82 -8.38 7.13 6.35
C ARG A 82 -8.35 8.24 5.30
N LYS A 83 -7.41 9.18 5.48
CA LYS A 83 -7.32 10.41 4.65
C LYS A 83 -5.92 10.74 4.17
N HIS A 84 -4.87 10.15 4.76
CA HIS A 84 -3.48 10.44 4.39
C HIS A 84 -2.72 9.19 3.92
N CYS A 85 -1.67 9.41 3.13
CA CYS A 85 -0.87 8.36 2.53
C CYS A 85 -0.17 7.44 3.51
N SER A 86 0.27 7.94 4.66
CA SER A 86 0.91 7.12 5.70
C SER A 86 -0.01 6.06 6.32
N GLN A 87 -1.31 6.13 6.04
CA GLN A 87 -2.30 5.19 6.53
C GLN A 87 -2.61 4.10 5.49
N MET A 88 -2.15 4.26 4.24
CA MET A 88 -2.29 3.26 3.19
C MET A 88 -1.17 2.24 3.23
N THR A 89 -1.34 1.16 2.48
CA THR A 89 -0.38 0.06 2.37
C THR A 89 0.02 -0.24 0.94
N SER A 90 -0.66 0.37 -0.04
CA SER A 90 -0.37 0.18 -1.47
C SER A 90 -0.91 1.31 -2.33
N CYS A 91 -0.37 1.42 -3.55
CA CYS A 91 -0.84 2.37 -4.56
C CYS A 91 -2.28 2.07 -4.96
N ALA A 92 -2.61 0.79 -5.17
CA ALA A 92 -3.96 0.34 -5.53
C ALA A 92 -5.00 0.71 -4.46
N GLU A 93 -4.64 0.57 -3.18
CA GLU A 93 -5.49 0.99 -2.06
C GLU A 93 -5.67 2.52 -2.05
N ALA A 94 -4.59 3.28 -2.20
CA ALA A 94 -4.64 4.74 -2.26
C ALA A 94 -5.55 5.24 -3.40
N THR A 95 -5.40 4.65 -4.59
CA THR A 95 -6.25 4.93 -5.76
C THR A 95 -7.70 4.54 -5.51
N TYR A 96 -7.96 3.41 -4.84
CA TYR A 96 -9.32 3.06 -4.45
C TYR A 96 -9.92 4.14 -3.55
N PHE A 97 -9.22 4.59 -2.52
CA PHE A 97 -9.77 5.57 -1.59
C PHE A 97 -10.04 6.93 -2.24
N THR A 98 -9.14 7.45 -3.09
CA THR A 98 -9.39 8.71 -3.82
C THR A 98 -10.65 8.63 -4.68
N ASN A 99 -10.94 7.46 -5.25
CA ASN A 99 -12.09 7.28 -6.15
C ASN A 99 -13.39 6.86 -5.44
N ASN A 100 -13.31 6.24 -4.27
CA ASN A 100 -14.46 5.59 -3.62
C ASN A 100 -14.79 6.17 -2.23
N CYS A 101 -13.87 6.89 -1.60
CA CYS A 101 -14.03 7.38 -0.23
C CYS A 101 -14.10 8.92 -0.18
N LEU A 102 -14.96 9.42 0.70
CA LEU A 102 -15.16 10.86 0.90
C LEU A 102 -14.00 11.47 1.71
N ASP A 103 -13.73 12.76 1.48
CA ASP A 103 -12.75 13.58 2.22
C ASP A 103 -11.28 13.08 2.21
N THR A 104 -10.85 12.34 1.18
CA THR A 104 -9.45 11.91 1.07
C THR A 104 -8.52 13.07 0.74
N LYS A 105 -7.33 13.10 1.34
CA LYS A 105 -6.29 14.14 1.15
C LYS A 105 -4.96 13.52 0.70
N MET A 106 -5.05 12.62 -0.28
CA MET A 106 -3.91 11.80 -0.74
C MET A 106 -3.35 12.24 -2.08
N ASP A 107 -4.21 12.82 -2.91
CA ASP A 107 -3.88 13.43 -4.19
C ASP A 107 -3.89 14.95 -4.00
N GLY A 108 -2.70 15.52 -3.79
CA GLY A 108 -2.54 16.93 -3.40
C GLY A 108 -2.47 17.89 -4.58
N ASN A 109 -2.04 17.40 -5.75
CA ASN A 109 -1.95 18.13 -7.01
C ASN A 109 -3.12 17.81 -7.96
N ASN A 110 -3.97 16.85 -7.60
CA ASN A 110 -5.16 16.43 -8.35
C ASN A 110 -4.85 15.90 -9.75
N ASP A 111 -3.72 15.20 -9.89
CA ASP A 111 -3.31 14.56 -11.14
C ASP A 111 -3.86 13.13 -11.29
N GLY A 112 -4.56 12.63 -10.27
CA GLY A 112 -5.13 11.28 -10.23
C GLY A 112 -4.18 10.22 -9.69
N ILE A 113 -2.96 10.58 -9.27
CA ILE A 113 -1.98 9.67 -8.67
C ILE A 113 -1.84 10.00 -7.18
N PRO A 114 -2.58 9.31 -6.29
CA PRO A 114 -2.43 9.55 -4.87
C PRO A 114 -1.11 8.99 -4.35
N CYS A 115 -0.55 9.63 -3.32
CA CYS A 115 0.57 9.06 -2.55
C CYS A 115 1.85 8.73 -3.34
N GLU A 116 2.16 9.52 -4.37
CA GLU A 116 3.36 9.38 -5.22
C GLU A 116 4.61 9.07 -4.38
N LYS A 117 4.86 9.86 -3.33
CA LYS A 117 6.06 9.76 -2.48
C LYS A 117 6.22 8.46 -1.67
N GLN A 118 5.14 7.70 -1.44
CA GLN A 118 5.16 6.55 -0.53
C GLN A 118 4.77 5.24 -1.21
N TRP A 119 3.74 5.26 -2.06
CA TRP A 119 3.14 4.05 -2.62
C TRP A 119 3.18 3.99 -4.15
N CYS A 120 3.08 5.14 -4.82
CA CYS A 120 2.98 5.25 -6.28
C CYS A 120 4.22 5.96 -6.89
N ASN A 121 5.42 5.45 -6.62
CA ASN A 121 6.68 5.91 -7.24
C ASN A 121 7.01 5.13 -8.51
#